data_AF-A0A9X8QG76-F1
#
_entry.id   AF-A0A9X8QG76-F1
#
_cell.length_a   1.000
_cell.length_b   1.000
_cell.length_c   1.000
_cell.angle_alpha   90.00
_cell.angle_beta   90.00
_cell.angle_gamma   90.00
#
_symmetry.space_group_name_H-M   'P 1'
#
loop_
_entity.id
_entity.type
_entity.pdbx_description
1 polymer ?
#
loop_
_entity_poly.entity_id
_entity_poly.type
_entity_poly.pdbx_seq_one_letter_code
_entity_poly.pdbx_strand_id
1 'polypeptide(L)'
;MIKIFFKDFNYKNEGDYLYPVEYYQFRQASTHNTFKVELLCFDDRYDFHLTIDNEAIPSNYRLVTSISFEIYEEFGFDPYDFSSKHATLQRAIDMASAIAKKYCENPINQ
;
A
#
# COMPACT_ATOMS: atom_id res chain seq x y z
N MET A 1 -19.38 0.45 -17.96
CA MET A 1 -18.65 1.73 -18.01
C MET A 1 -19.21 2.62 -16.91
N ILE A 2 -18.54 2.71 -15.77
CA ILE A 2 -18.98 3.57 -14.66
C ILE A 2 -18.50 4.99 -14.99
N LYS A 3 -19.43 5.90 -15.30
CA LYS A 3 -19.14 7.34 -15.36
C LYS A 3 -19.20 7.87 -13.94
N ILE A 4 -18.04 8.18 -13.35
CA ILE A 4 -18.00 8.87 -12.07
C ILE A 4 -18.20 10.37 -12.36
N PHE A 5 -19.28 10.94 -11.84
CA PHE A 5 -19.61 12.36 -11.96
C PHE A 5 -18.90 13.14 -10.84
N PHE A 6 -17.74 13.73 -11.13
CA PHE A 6 -17.00 14.60 -10.21
C PHE A 6 -17.44 16.08 -10.25
N LYS A 7 -18.56 16.39 -10.92
CA LYS A 7 -18.87 17.75 -11.37
C LYS A 7 -19.47 18.68 -10.30
N ASP A 8 -19.69 18.20 -9.08
CA ASP A 8 -20.44 18.92 -8.04
C ASP A 8 -19.61 19.34 -6.80
N PHE A 9 -18.29 19.20 -6.83
CA PHE A 9 -17.42 19.61 -5.71
C PHE A 9 -16.74 20.95 -5.97
N ASN A 10 -17.01 21.93 -5.11
CA ASN A 10 -16.30 23.21 -5.08
C ASN A 10 -15.18 23.15 -4.03
N TYR A 11 -13.94 23.02 -4.51
CA TYR A 11 -12.76 23.08 -3.64
C TYR A 11 -12.40 24.54 -3.34
N LYS A 12 -12.04 24.83 -2.08
CA LYS A 12 -11.68 26.18 -1.65
C LYS A 12 -10.19 26.48 -1.84
N ASN A 13 -9.35 25.46 -1.78
CA ASN A 13 -7.90 25.60 -1.87
C ASN A 13 -7.35 24.91 -3.11
N GLU A 14 -6.26 25.45 -3.63
CA GLU A 14 -5.47 24.80 -4.66
C GLU A 14 -4.83 23.52 -4.07
N GLY A 15 -4.98 22.40 -4.76
CA GLY A 15 -4.50 21.09 -4.28
C GLY A 15 -5.52 20.26 -3.49
N ASP A 16 -6.69 20.81 -3.17
CA ASP A 16 -7.83 20.01 -2.70
C ASP A 16 -8.47 19.30 -3.91
N TYR A 17 -8.59 17.97 -3.86
CA TYR A 17 -9.30 17.22 -4.89
C TYR A 17 -9.84 15.90 -4.33
N LEU A 18 -10.99 15.48 -4.86
CA LEU A 18 -11.57 14.17 -4.62
C LEU A 18 -10.99 13.18 -5.62
N TYR A 19 -10.62 12.01 -5.12
CA TYR A 19 -10.15 10.90 -5.93
C TYR A 19 -10.85 9.61 -5.48
N PRO A 20 -11.06 8.67 -6.41
CA PRO A 20 -11.56 7.35 -6.05
C PRO A 20 -10.51 6.57 -5.25
N VAL A 21 -11.00 5.78 -4.29
CA VAL A 21 -10.20 4.79 -3.56
C VAL A 21 -10.71 3.41 -3.90
N GLU A 22 -9.80 2.51 -4.22
CA GLU A 22 -10.10 1.11 -4.42
C GLU A 22 -9.52 0.26 -3.28
N TYR A 23 -10.31 -0.68 -2.76
CA TYR A 23 -9.93 -1.50 -1.62
C TYR A 23 -9.57 -2.92 -2.07
N TYR A 24 -8.37 -3.35 -1.69
CA TYR A 24 -7.87 -4.69 -1.93
C TYR A 24 -7.50 -5.36 -0.63
N GLN A 25 -7.63 -6.68 -0.60
CA GLN A 25 -7.19 -7.51 0.50
C GLN A 25 -6.52 -8.75 -0.06
N PHE A 26 -5.38 -9.11 0.52
CA PHE A 26 -4.71 -10.37 0.19
C PHE A 26 -4.17 -11.04 1.45
N ARG A 27 -4.04 -12.37 1.37
CA ARG A 27 -3.56 -13.21 2.46
C ARG A 27 -2.25 -13.87 2.02
N GLN A 28 -1.23 -13.78 2.86
CA GLN A 28 0.02 -14.50 2.66
C GLN A 28 0.01 -15.76 3.54
N ALA A 29 0.01 -16.93 2.89
CA ALA A 29 -0.14 -18.21 3.57
C ALA A 29 1.03 -18.54 4.50
N SER A 30 2.27 -18.23 4.09
CA SER A 30 3.48 -18.58 4.86
C SER A 30 3.53 -17.90 6.23
N THR A 31 3.08 -16.66 6.31
CA THR A 31 3.16 -15.84 7.53
C THR A 31 1.81 -15.68 8.23
N HIS A 32 0.75 -16.29 7.69
CA HIS A 32 -0.63 -16.18 8.17
C HIS A 32 -1.15 -14.74 8.27
N ASN A 33 -0.53 -13.80 7.56
CA ASN A 33 -0.93 -12.39 7.55
C ASN A 33 -2.05 -12.11 6.56
N THR A 34 -2.90 -11.17 6.95
CA THR A 34 -3.88 -10.52 6.06
C THR A 34 -3.49 -9.05 5.93
N PHE A 35 -3.40 -8.60 4.68
CA PHE A 35 -3.01 -7.23 4.35
C PHE A 35 -4.17 -6.54 3.65
N LYS A 36 -4.37 -5.27 3.98
CA LYS A 36 -5.36 -4.39 3.35
C LYS A 36 -4.61 -3.30 2.59
N VAL A 37 -5.01 -3.06 1.36
CA VAL A 37 -4.44 -2.00 0.51
C VAL A 37 -5.56 -1.07 0.09
N GLU A 38 -5.44 0.19 0.48
CA GLU A 38 -6.21 1.29 -0.10
C GLU A 38 -5.40 1.84 -1.27
N LEU A 39 -5.86 1.64 -2.49
CA LEU A 39 -5.26 2.23 -3.68
C LEU A 39 -5.90 3.59 -3.93
N LEU A 40 -5.07 4.63 -3.87
CA LEU A 40 -5.42 6.01 -4.13
C LEU A 40 -5.29 6.24 -5.64
N CYS A 41 -6.42 6.38 -6.33
CA CYS A 41 -6.46 6.47 -7.79
C CYS A 41 -6.56 7.94 -8.21
N PHE A 42 -5.43 8.58 -8.47
CA PHE A 42 -5.38 9.94 -8.98
C PHE A 42 -5.47 9.94 -10.52
N ASP A 43 -5.56 11.13 -11.14
CA ASP A 43 -5.81 11.24 -12.59
C ASP A 43 -4.72 10.58 -13.45
N ASP A 44 -3.45 10.82 -13.13
CA ASP A 44 -2.28 10.35 -13.89
C ASP A 44 -1.35 9.42 -13.09
N ARG A 45 -1.71 9.12 -11.84
CA ARG A 45 -0.87 8.36 -10.92
C ARG A 45 -1.67 7.61 -9.85
N TYR A 46 -0.99 6.68 -9.21
CA TYR A 46 -1.52 5.87 -8.14
C TYR A 46 -0.60 5.93 -6.93
N ASP A 47 -1.19 5.80 -5.75
CA ASP A 47 -0.50 5.69 -4.47
C ASP A 47 -1.24 4.64 -3.64
N PHE A 48 -0.66 4.18 -2.53
CA PHE A 48 -1.31 3.20 -1.67
C PHE A 48 -1.11 3.49 -0.19
N HIS A 49 -2.09 3.07 0.60
CA HIS A 49 -1.94 2.78 2.02
C HIS A 49 -2.03 1.28 2.24
N LEU A 50 -0.96 0.70 2.77
CA LEU A 50 -0.89 -0.68 3.20
C LEU A 50 -1.10 -0.74 4.71
N THR A 51 -2.13 -1.46 5.14
CA THR A 51 -2.40 -1.75 6.55
C THR A 51 -2.17 -3.22 6.84
N ILE A 52 -1.47 -3.50 7.93
CA ILE A 52 -1.14 -4.85 8.40
C ILE A 52 -1.68 -5.04 9.82
N ASP A 53 -2.66 -5.92 9.95
CA ASP A 53 -3.33 -6.22 11.23
C ASP A 53 -2.67 -7.44 11.88
N ASN A 54 -1.47 -7.25 12.42
CA ASN A 54 -0.74 -8.27 13.15
C ASN A 54 0.11 -7.65 14.27
N GLU A 55 -0.15 -8.05 15.51
CA GLU A 55 0.54 -7.54 16.69
C GLU A 55 2.02 -7.95 16.78
N ALA A 56 2.44 -8.99 16.07
CA ALA A 56 3.85 -9.40 16.00
C ALA A 56 4.72 -8.43 15.18
N ILE A 57 4.10 -7.65 14.28
CA ILE A 57 4.80 -6.64 13.46
C ILE A 57 4.95 -5.36 14.29
N PRO A 58 6.13 -4.69 14.32
CA PRO A 58 6.28 -3.41 15.01
C PRO A 58 5.34 -2.34 14.46
N SER A 59 4.86 -1.45 15.32
CA SER A 59 3.79 -0.49 14.98
C SER A 59 4.11 0.41 13.79
N ASN A 60 5.39 0.77 13.60
CA ASN A 60 5.86 1.59 12.48
C ASN A 60 5.76 0.89 11.11
N TYR A 61 5.55 -0.43 11.05
CA TYR A 61 5.33 -1.16 9.81
C TYR A 61 3.88 -1.62 9.62
N ARG A 62 2.98 -1.32 10.57
CA ARG A 62 1.56 -1.70 10.47
C ARG A 62 0.76 -0.77 9.56
N LEU A 63 1.27 0.43 9.30
CA LEU A 63 0.75 1.36 8.31
C LEU A 63 1.92 1.86 7.46
N VAL A 64 1.88 1.55 6.17
CA VAL A 64 2.93 1.90 5.21
C VAL A 64 2.28 2.58 4.02
N THR A 65 2.85 3.69 3.57
CA THR A 65 2.39 4.44 2.40
C THR A 65 3.43 4.36 1.29
N SER A 66 3.08 4.74 0.05
CA SER A 66 4.07 4.74 -1.02
C SER A 66 5.22 5.75 -0.84
N ILE A 67 5.06 6.72 0.07
CA ILE A 67 6.07 7.72 0.43
C ILE A 67 6.85 7.36 1.70
N SER A 68 6.71 6.12 2.20
CA SER A 68 7.45 5.63 3.37
C SER A 68 8.91 5.32 3.00
N PHE A 69 9.69 6.34 2.62
CA PHE A 69 11.05 6.20 2.09
C PHE A 69 12.01 5.45 3.01
N GLU A 70 11.88 5.64 4.33
CA GLU A 70 12.70 4.93 5.32
C GLU A 70 12.53 3.41 5.21
N ILE A 71 11.31 2.95 4.94
CA ILE A 71 10.99 1.53 4.74
C ILE A 71 11.51 1.07 3.37
N TYR A 72 11.52 1.94 2.35
CA TYR A 72 12.10 1.59 1.06
C TYR A 72 13.60 1.34 1.17
N GLU A 73 14.32 2.22 1.86
CA GLU A 73 15.75 2.07 2.11
C GLU A 73 16.06 0.82 2.94
N GLU A 74 15.31 0.60 4.03
CA GLU A 74 15.50 -0.54 4.92
C GLU A 74 15.34 -1.89 4.21
N PHE A 75 14.36 -2.00 3.32
CA PHE A 75 14.04 -3.24 2.62
C PHE A 75 14.66 -3.33 1.21
N GLY A 76 15.46 -2.33 0.81
CA GLY A 76 16.19 -2.35 -0.47
C GLY A 76 15.27 -2.25 -1.69
N PHE A 77 14.21 -1.45 -1.61
CA PHE A 77 13.23 -1.31 -2.67
C PHE A 77 13.63 -0.22 -3.68
N ASP A 78 13.78 -0.61 -4.94
CA ASP A 78 13.98 0.32 -6.05
C ASP A 78 12.73 1.20 -6.30
N PRO A 79 12.88 2.40 -6.89
CA PRO A 79 11.76 3.17 -7.41
C PRO A 79 10.88 2.34 -8.35
N TYR A 80 9.59 2.68 -8.41
CA TYR A 80 8.62 2.01 -9.27
C TYR A 80 7.79 3.03 -10.04
N ASP A 81 7.10 2.55 -11.08
CA ASP A 81 6.22 3.37 -11.90
C ASP A 81 4.88 3.63 -11.20
N PHE A 82 4.74 4.80 -10.59
CA PHE A 82 3.50 5.25 -9.95
C PHE A 82 2.39 5.60 -10.96
N SER A 83 2.67 5.70 -12.26
CA SER A 83 1.62 5.90 -13.28
C SER A 83 0.84 4.61 -13.57
N SER A 84 1.38 3.46 -13.15
CA SER A 84 0.78 2.15 -13.34
C SER A 84 0.09 1.65 -12.07
N LYS A 85 -1.23 1.45 -12.17
CA LYS A 85 -2.04 0.78 -11.14
C LYS A 85 -1.46 -0.57 -10.73
N HIS A 86 -1.05 -1.36 -11.72
CA HIS A 86 -0.52 -2.70 -11.47
C HIS A 86 0.82 -2.65 -10.75
N ALA A 87 1.73 -1.76 -11.16
CA ALA A 87 3.02 -1.59 -10.49
C ALA A 87 2.86 -1.09 -9.05
N THR A 88 1.91 -0.19 -8.81
CA THR A 88 1.60 0.34 -7.48
C THR A 88 1.03 -0.71 -6.54
N LEU A 89 0.10 -1.54 -7.02
CA LEU A 89 -0.43 -2.66 -6.25
C LEU A 89 0.63 -3.73 -5.99
N GLN A 90 1.45 -4.06 -6.99
CA GLN A 90 2.54 -5.01 -6.82
C GLN A 90 3.53 -4.51 -5.77
N ARG A 91 3.86 -3.21 -5.78
CA ARG A 91 4.70 -2.59 -4.75
C ARG A 91 4.13 -2.78 -3.34
N ALA A 92 2.83 -2.51 -3.16
CA ALA A 92 2.18 -2.72 -1.86
C ALA A 92 2.27 -4.20 -1.41
N ILE A 93 2.11 -5.15 -2.34
CA ILE A 93 2.25 -6.59 -2.08
C ILE A 93 3.68 -6.96 -1.68
N ASP A 94 4.67 -6.44 -2.40
CA ASP A 94 6.09 -6.71 -2.18
C ASP A 94 6.51 -6.20 -0.80
N MET A 95 6.07 -4.98 -0.43
CA MET A 95 6.33 -4.40 0.89
C MET A 95 5.72 -5.23 2.01
N ALA A 96 4.44 -5.58 1.90
CA ALA A 96 3.78 -6.38 2.92
C ALA A 96 4.44 -7.76 3.09
N SER A 97 4.84 -8.37 1.96
CA SER A 97 5.54 -9.64 1.96
C SER A 97 6.91 -9.55 2.63
N ALA A 98 7.67 -8.49 2.36
CA ALA A 98 8.98 -8.29 2.96
C ALA A 98 8.90 -8.02 4.48
N ILE A 99 7.94 -7.18 4.91
CA ILE A 99 7.68 -6.90 6.33
C ILE A 99 7.29 -8.17 7.07
N ALA A 100 6.32 -8.92 6.54
CA ALA A 100 5.88 -10.16 7.17
C ALA A 100 6.98 -11.23 7.18
N LYS A 101 7.78 -11.31 6.12
CA LYS A 101 8.96 -12.17 6.11
C LYS A 101 9.94 -11.84 7.24
N LYS A 102 10.20 -10.56 7.48
CA LYS A 102 11.13 -10.11 8.52
C LYS A 102 10.64 -10.38 9.95
N TYR A 103 9.33 -10.23 10.20
CA TYR A 103 8.78 -10.23 11.57
C TYR A 103 7.89 -11.42 11.91
N CYS A 104 7.42 -12.19 10.92
CA CYS A 104 6.45 -13.27 11.11
C CYS A 104 6.93 -14.63 10.59
N GLU A 105 7.98 -14.71 9.77
CA GLU A 105 8.63 -16.00 9.52
C GLU A 105 9.39 -16.39 10.78
N ASN A 106 8.93 -17.45 11.45
CA ASN A 106 9.70 -18.06 12.53
C ASN A 106 11.08 -18.46 11.97
N PRO A 107 12.20 -18.16 12.65
CA PRO A 107 13.43 -18.87 12.37
C PRO A 107 13.11 -20.35 12.55
N ILE A 108 13.22 -21.13 11.47
CA ILE A 108 13.22 -22.58 11.59
C ILE A 108 14.47 -22.88 12.43
N ASN A 109 14.29 -23.10 13.73
CA ASN A 109 15.30 -23.74 14.54
C ASN A 109 15.45 -25.17 13.97
N GLN A 110 16.37 -25.32 13.01
CA GLN A 110 16.97 -26.60 12.64
C GLN A 110 18.08 -26.92 13.63
#